data_AF-A0A0M3HGT6-F1
#
_entry.id   AF-A0A0M3HGT6-F1
#
_cell.length_a   1.000
_cell.length_b   1.000
_cell.length_c   1.000
_cell.angle_alpha   90.00
_cell.angle_beta   90.00
_cell.angle_gamma   90.00
#
_symmetry.space_group_name_H-M   'P 1'
#
loop_
_entity.id
_entity.type
_entity.pdbx_description
1 polymer ?
#
loop_
_entity_poly.entity_id
_entity_poly.type
_entity_poly.pdbx_seq_one_letter_code
_entity_poly.pdbx_strand_id
1 'polypeptide(L)' 'MSALHERYPNALRNIRVETQIDENGELILLYKVVTGIAERSFGINIAKLVGISDDIIEVCIIAQLYSF' A
#
# COMPACT_ATOMS: atom_id res chain seq x y z
N MET A 1 -5.23 -11.52 -8.03
CA MET A 1 -5.58 -10.92 -9.33
C MET A 1 -6.57 -9.79 -9.09
N SER A 2 -6.61 -8.76 -9.94
CA SER A 2 -7.66 -7.71 -9.83
C SER A 2 -8.87 -8.09 -10.67
N ALA A 3 -10.07 -7.73 -10.22
CA ALA A 3 -11.32 -8.01 -10.96
C ALA A 3 -11.31 -7.45 -12.39
N LEU A 4 -10.64 -6.31 -12.59
CA LEU A 4 -10.51 -5.71 -13.92
C LEU A 4 -9.58 -6.53 -14.83
N HIS A 5 -8.49 -7.07 -14.30
CA HIS A 5 -7.60 -7.96 -15.06
C HIS A 5 -8.31 -9.28 -15.42
N GLU A 6 -9.11 -9.84 -14.52
CA GLU A 6 -9.91 -11.04 -14.80
C GLU A 6 -10.88 -10.84 -15.97
N ARG A 7 -11.45 -9.63 -16.10
CA ARG A 7 -12.34 -9.28 -17.22
C ARG A 7 -11.61 -9.09 -18.55
N TYR A 8 -10.33 -8.70 -18.53
CA TYR A 8 -9.55 -8.38 -19.73
C TYR A 8 -8.10 -8.92 -19.65
N PRO A 9 -7.91 -10.26 -19.57
CA PRO A 9 -6.63 -10.86 -19.21
C PRO A 9 -5.52 -10.64 -20.26
N ASN A 10 -5.90 -10.45 -21.53
CA ASN A 10 -4.95 -10.25 -22.63
C ASN A 10 -4.68 -8.77 -22.96
N ALA A 11 -5.46 -7.85 -22.38
CA ALA A 11 -5.34 -6.41 -22.64
C ALA A 11 -4.78 -5.63 -21.45
N LEU A 12 -4.89 -6.18 -20.24
CA LEU A 12 -4.49 -5.49 -19.00
C LEU A 12 -3.49 -6.32 -18.21
N ARG A 13 -2.55 -5.63 -17.56
CA ARG A 13 -1.58 -6.24 -16.64
C ARG A 13 -1.50 -5.42 -15.37
N ASN A 14 -1.61 -6.08 -14.22
CA ASN A 14 -1.36 -5.42 -12.94
C ASN A 14 0.15 -5.22 -12.75
N ILE A 15 0.52 -4.01 -12.36
CA ILE A 15 1.88 -3.65 -11.95
C ILE A 15 1.82 -2.94 -10.60
N ARG A 16 2.90 -3.04 -9.84
CA ARG A 16 3.10 -2.32 -8.57
C ARG A 16 4.52 -1.78 -8.49
N VAL A 17 4.75 -0.83 -7.59
CA VAL A 17 6.09 -0.47 -7.15
C VAL A 17 6.48 -1.41 -6.01
N GLU A 18 7.70 -1.95 -6.08
CA GLU A 18 8.25 -2.83 -5.05
C GLU A 18 8.53 -2.04 -3.76
N THR A 19 8.14 -2.65 -2.64
CA THR A 19 8.27 -2.08 -1.30
C THR A 19 8.81 -3.14 -0.36
N GLN A 20 9.60 -2.73 0.63
CA GLN A 20 10.06 -3.61 1.71
C GLN A 20 9.73 -2.98 3.06
N ILE A 21 9.64 -3.84 4.08
CA ILE A 21 9.60 -3.41 5.47
C ILE A 21 10.95 -3.80 6.06
N ASP A 22 11.64 -2.84 6.68
CA ASP A 22 12.91 -3.10 7.33
C ASP A 22 12.74 -3.81 8.69
N GLU A 23 13.85 -4.06 9.37
CA GLU A 23 13.87 -4.68 10.71
C GLU A 23 13.21 -3.84 11.81
N ASN A 24 13.03 -2.53 11.59
CA ASN A 24 12.38 -1.60 12.51
C ASN A 24 10.89 -1.42 12.20
N GLY A 25 10.37 -2.03 11.14
CA GLY A 25 8.99 -1.88 10.69
C GLY A 25 8.75 -0.69 9.77
N GLU A 26 9.81 -0.03 9.29
CA GLU A 26 9.74 1.14 8.41
C GLU A 26 9.58 0.73 6.95
N LEU A 27 8.80 1.54 6.21
CA LEU A 27 8.54 1.30 4.80
C LEU A 27 9.68 1.83 3.93
N ILE A 28 10.30 0.93 3.16
CA ILE A 28 11.27 1.27 2.13
C ILE A 28 10.58 1.21 0.76
N LEU A 29 10.68 2.32 0.01
CA LEU A 29 10.25 2.40 -1.39
C LEU A 29 11.44 2.08 -2.30
N LEU A 30 11.36 1.00 -3.08
CA LEU A 30 12.47 0.60 -3.96
C LEU A 30 12.42 1.27 -5.34
N TYR A 31 11.36 2.04 -5.63
CA TYR A 31 11.12 2.72 -6.91
C TYR A 31 11.22 1.80 -8.14
N LYS A 32 11.07 0.48 -7.93
CA LYS A 32 11.17 -0.53 -8.97
C LYS A 32 9.79 -1.04 -9.34
N VAL A 33 9.43 -0.96 -10.62
CA VAL A 33 8.15 -1.46 -11.13
C VAL A 33 8.23 -2.97 -11.33
N VAL A 34 7.29 -3.70 -10.73
CA VAL A 34 7.17 -5.17 -10.82
C VAL A 34 5.75 -5.57 -11.19
N THR A 35 5.57 -6.79 -11.70
CA THR A 35 4.25 -7.34 -11.99
C THR A 35 3.50 -7.71 -10.71
N GLY A 36 2.18 -7.60 -10.75
CA GLY A 36 1.29 -8.01 -9.65
C GLY A 36 0.50 -6.85 -9.06
N ILE A 37 -0.23 -7.15 -7.99
CA ILE A 37 -1.00 -6.18 -7.20
C ILE A 37 -0.24 -5.88 -5.91
N ALA A 38 -0.40 -4.67 -5.36
CA ALA A 38 0.06 -4.41 -4.01
C ALA A 38 -0.67 -5.34 -3.02
N GLU A 39 0.05 -5.86 -2.02
CA GLU A 39 -0.52 -6.76 -1.02
C GLU A 39 -1.50 -6.04 -0.08
N ARG A 40 -1.22 -4.75 0.20
CA ARG A 40 -2.05 -3.88 1.01
C ARG A 40 -1.83 -2.41 0.64
N SER A 41 -2.65 -1.52 1.20
CA SER A 41 -2.39 -0.08 1.17
C SER A 41 -1.31 0.29 2.20
N PHE A 42 -0.44 1.22 1.84
CA PHE A 42 0.65 1.71 2.68
C PHE A 42 0.44 3.17 3.15
N GLY A 43 -0.78 3.70 3.05
CA GLY A 43 -1.08 5.10 3.39
C GLY A 43 -0.65 5.50 4.80
N ILE A 44 -0.86 4.64 5.79
CA ILE A 44 -0.43 4.86 7.18
C ILE A 44 1.10 4.86 7.30
N ASN A 45 1.78 3.94 6.63
CA ASN A 45 3.25 3.92 6.61
C ASN A 45 3.82 5.21 5.96
N ILE A 46 3.20 5.69 4.88
CA ILE A 46 3.61 6.94 4.23
C ILE A 46 3.35 8.15 5.15
N ALA A 47 2.21 8.19 5.84
CA ALA A 47 1.89 9.24 6.81
C ALA A 47 2.95 9.34 7.91
N LYS A 48 3.36 8.20 8.49
CA LYS A 48 4.47 8.14 9.45
C LYS A 48 5.78 8.66 8.85
N LEU A 49 6.13 8.18 7.65
CA LEU A 49 7.38 8.53 6.97
C LEU A 49 7.51 10.03 6.66
N VAL A 50 6.40 10.72 6.36
CA VAL A 50 6.40 12.18 6.13
C VAL A 50 6.21 13.01 7.41
N GLY A 51 6.15 12.36 8.58
CA GLY A 51 6.07 13.04 9.88
C GLY A 51 4.67 13.56 10.24
N ILE A 52 3.60 12.92 9.76
CA ILE A 52 2.26 13.18 10.31
C ILE A 52 2.25 12.72 11.78
N SER A 53 1.63 13.53 12.63
CA SER A 53 1.55 13.27 14.07
C SER A 53 0.79 11.98 14.39
N ASP A 54 1.25 11.25 15.41
CA ASP A 54 0.73 9.93 15.77
C ASP A 54 -0.75 9.94 16.18
N ASP A 55 -1.22 11.03 16.81
CA ASP A 55 -2.63 11.23 17.18
C ASP A 55 -3.55 11.28 15.94
N ILE A 56 -3.10 11.91 14.86
CA ILE A 56 -3.83 11.94 13.58
C ILE A 56 -3.83 10.54 12.96
N ILE A 57 -2.68 9.86 12.98
CA ILE A 57 -2.53 8.52 12.42
C ILE A 57 -3.42 7.51 13.16
N GLU A 58 -3.51 7.60 14.48
CA GLU A 58 -4.36 6.76 15.31
C GLU A 58 -5.85 6.90 14.92
N VAL A 59 -6.31 8.13 14.71
CA VAL A 59 -7.68 8.40 14.21
C VAL A 59 -7.92 7.75 12.84
N CYS A 60 -6.94 7.81 11.94
CA CYS A 60 -7.05 7.16 10.62
C CYS A 60 -7.12 5.63 10.72
N ILE A 61 -6.32 5.01 11.60
CA ILE A 61 -6.34 3.56 11.83
C ILE A 61 -7.70 3.13 12.38
N ILE A 62 -8.21 3.86 13.39
CA ILE A 62 -9.52 3.63 13.98
C ILE A 62 -10.61 3.72 12.89
N ALA A 63 -10.61 4.79 12.09
CA ALA A 63 -11.57 4.95 11.00
C ALA A 63 -11.50 3.80 9.98
N GLN A 64 -10.30 3.28 9.67
CA GLN A 64 -10.11 2.11 8.81
C GLN A 64 -10.71 0.82 9.38
N LEU A 65 -10.65 0.63 10.70
CA LEU A 65 -11.24 -0.54 11.36
C LEU A 65 -12.77 -0.51 11.35
N TYR A 66 -13.38 0.68 11.32
CA TYR A 66 -14.83 0.87 11.32
C TYR A 66 -15.43 1.09 9.91
N SER A 67 -14.62 1.06 8.85
CA SER A 67 -15.06 1.35 7.47
C SER A 67 -15.35 0.11 6.60
N PHE A 68 -15.64 -1.05 7.20
CA PHE A 68 -16.11 -2.25 6.49
C PHE A 68 -17.21 -2.97 7.24
#